data_AF-A0A2R6QBN1-F1
#
_entry.id   AF-A0A2R6QBN1-F1
#
_cell.length_a   1.000
_cell.length_b   1.000
_cell.length_c   1.000
_cell.angle_alpha   90.00
_cell.angle_beta   90.00
_cell.angle_gamma   90.00
#
_symmetry.space_group_name_H-M   'P 1'
#
loop_
_entity.id
_entity.type
_entity.pdbx_description
1 polymer ?
#
loop_
_entity_poly.entity_id
_entity_poly.type
_entity_poly.pdbx_seq_one_letter_code
_entity_poly.pdbx_strand_id
1 'polypeptide(L)'
;MIVSDGPGAFDFIQGDNSSDPQNPFWEIVKGAITPLPPPEQIACQLPKPILLDTGYANSPYQWSPNTVDIQMLRAGNLVILVIPGELTTMAGRRLRDAVRAELISSGVVGDDAYVVIAGPANTYAHYVATKEEYAVQRYEGASTIFGQWTLDSYIDKYTSLVYYLNPSVTTTPPSDPAPQDQTSKAISLQNNLRLEQTFLNVDQVVNGQWTPVKSDSHPSTRYEWLRTSEVQFEVI
;
A
#
# COMPACT_ATOMS: atom_id res chain seq x y z
N MET A 1 -12.71 -9.98 1.87
CA MET A 1 -11.26 -9.81 2.13
C MET A 1 -11.06 -9.47 3.62
N ILE A 2 -10.84 -10.47 4.48
CA ILE A 2 -10.88 -10.31 5.95
C ILE A 2 -9.51 -9.98 6.51
N VAL A 3 -9.39 -8.89 7.26
CA VAL A 3 -8.26 -8.61 8.18
C VAL A 3 -8.71 -8.92 9.61
N SER A 4 -7.79 -9.26 10.53
CA SER A 4 -8.13 -9.37 11.96
C SER A 4 -8.73 -8.10 12.53
N ASP A 5 -8.32 -6.95 11.98
CA ASP A 5 -8.60 -5.61 12.50
C ASP A 5 -9.80 -4.94 11.79
N GLY A 6 -10.38 -5.64 10.81
CA GLY A 6 -11.56 -5.23 10.06
C GLY A 6 -12.07 -6.38 9.20
N PRO A 7 -13.25 -6.95 9.48
CA PRO A 7 -13.78 -8.02 8.65
C PRO A 7 -14.04 -7.46 7.25
N GLY A 8 -13.56 -8.19 6.25
CA GLY A 8 -13.97 -7.95 4.88
C GLY A 8 -15.46 -8.15 4.76
N ALA A 9 -16.10 -7.35 3.90
CA ALA A 9 -17.46 -7.65 3.51
C ALA A 9 -17.55 -9.06 2.89
N PHE A 10 -18.72 -9.69 3.07
CA PHE A 10 -19.14 -10.97 2.48
C PHE A 10 -18.56 -12.26 3.11
N ASP A 11 -18.74 -13.39 2.41
CA ASP A 11 -18.49 -14.79 2.81
C ASP A 11 -17.02 -15.25 2.67
N PHE A 12 -16.08 -14.33 2.42
CA PHE A 12 -14.66 -14.65 2.24
C PHE A 12 -14.00 -15.15 3.53
N ILE A 13 -13.23 -16.24 3.47
CA ILE A 13 -12.43 -16.74 4.61
C ILE A 13 -10.94 -16.58 4.29
N GLN A 14 -10.11 -16.28 5.29
CA GLN A 14 -8.65 -16.20 5.09
C GLN A 14 -8.05 -17.59 4.87
N GLY A 15 -7.04 -17.70 4.01
CA GLY A 15 -6.30 -18.94 3.79
C GLY A 15 -6.91 -19.87 2.74
N ASP A 16 -7.78 -19.35 1.87
CA ASP A 16 -8.39 -20.13 0.81
C ASP A 16 -7.46 -20.20 -0.41
N ASN A 17 -6.95 -21.40 -0.66
CA ASN A 17 -6.13 -21.75 -1.83
C ASN A 17 -6.95 -22.46 -2.92
N SER A 18 -8.27 -22.59 -2.75
CA SER A 18 -9.14 -23.25 -3.71
C SER A 18 -9.48 -22.31 -4.86
N SER A 19 -9.39 -22.82 -6.09
CA SER A 19 -10.00 -22.19 -7.26
C SER A 19 -11.50 -22.51 -7.37
N ASP A 20 -12.01 -23.45 -6.56
CA ASP A 20 -13.44 -23.73 -6.50
C ASP A 20 -14.14 -22.62 -5.73
N PRO A 21 -15.03 -21.84 -6.36
CA PRO A 21 -15.70 -20.75 -5.69
C PRO A 21 -16.60 -21.31 -4.58
N GLN A 22 -16.41 -20.85 -3.35
CA GLN A 22 -17.34 -21.13 -2.25
C GLN A 22 -18.77 -20.64 -2.59
N ASN A 23 -18.87 -19.65 -3.50
CA ASN A 23 -20.12 -19.12 -4.01
C ASN A 23 -20.03 -18.83 -5.53
N PRO A 24 -20.80 -19.53 -6.38
CA PRO A 24 -20.81 -19.34 -7.84
C PRO A 24 -21.13 -17.92 -8.29
N PHE A 25 -21.78 -17.11 -7.44
CA PHE A 25 -22.01 -15.69 -7.69
C PHE A 25 -20.70 -14.93 -7.95
N TRP A 26 -19.62 -15.27 -7.23
CA TRP A 26 -18.37 -14.55 -7.36
C TRP A 26 -17.74 -14.74 -8.73
N GLU A 27 -17.80 -15.92 -9.36
CA GLU A 27 -17.27 -16.10 -10.72
C GLU A 27 -17.96 -15.20 -11.76
N ILE A 28 -19.27 -14.98 -11.60
CA ILE A 28 -20.04 -14.07 -12.47
C ILE A 28 -19.62 -12.63 -12.23
N VAL A 29 -19.44 -12.25 -10.96
CA VAL A 29 -18.97 -10.91 -10.56
C VAL A 29 -17.53 -10.67 -11.02
N LYS A 30 -16.63 -11.67 -10.94
CA LYS A 30 -15.25 -11.58 -11.41
C LYS A 30 -15.21 -11.12 -12.86
N GLY A 31 -15.95 -11.79 -13.74
CA GLY A 31 -16.01 -11.45 -15.17
C GLY A 31 -16.81 -10.19 -15.51
N ALA A 32 -17.68 -9.72 -14.59
CA ALA A 32 -18.44 -8.48 -14.77
C ALA A 32 -17.68 -7.23 -14.30
N ILE A 33 -16.72 -7.38 -13.37
CA ILE A 33 -15.99 -6.28 -12.73
C ILE A 33 -14.58 -6.12 -13.28
N THR A 34 -13.83 -7.21 -13.46
CA THR A 34 -12.50 -7.21 -14.08
C THR A 34 -12.45 -8.19 -15.25
N PRO A 35 -11.51 -8.05 -16.19
CA PRO A 35 -11.27 -9.11 -17.18
C PRO A 35 -10.99 -10.46 -16.51
N LEU A 36 -11.29 -11.56 -17.22
CA LEU A 36 -10.88 -12.87 -16.75
C LEU A 36 -9.36 -13.03 -16.90
N PRO A 37 -8.65 -13.58 -15.89
CA PRO A 37 -7.21 -13.68 -15.92
C PRO A 37 -6.75 -14.69 -16.99
N PRO A 38 -5.77 -14.35 -17.85
CA PRO A 38 -5.21 -15.28 -18.82
C PRO A 38 -4.42 -16.42 -18.13
N PRO A 39 -4.24 -17.58 -18.80
CA PRO A 39 -3.57 -18.74 -18.22
C PRO A 39 -2.16 -18.44 -17.67
N GLU A 40 -1.42 -17.55 -18.32
CA GLU A 40 -0.08 -17.14 -17.90
C GLU A 40 -0.10 -16.42 -16.55
N GLN A 41 -1.13 -15.60 -16.30
CA GLN A 41 -1.26 -14.88 -15.03
C GLN A 41 -1.69 -15.83 -13.91
N ILE A 42 -2.62 -16.75 -14.20
CA ILE A 42 -3.01 -17.80 -13.25
C ILE A 42 -1.77 -18.59 -12.83
N ALA A 43 -0.95 -19.02 -13.79
CA ALA A 43 0.28 -19.75 -13.54
C ALA A 43 1.31 -18.93 -12.72
N CYS A 44 1.47 -17.65 -13.04
CA CYS A 44 2.39 -16.74 -12.34
C CYS A 44 1.98 -16.53 -10.87
N GLN A 45 0.68 -16.45 -10.60
CA GLN A 45 0.13 -16.14 -9.29
C GLN A 45 -0.03 -17.36 -8.37
N LEU A 46 0.18 -18.59 -8.85
CA LEU A 46 0.03 -19.80 -8.04
C LEU A 46 0.77 -19.69 -6.68
N PRO A 47 0.15 -20.14 -5.57
CA PRO A 47 -1.14 -20.83 -5.48
C PRO A 47 -2.38 -19.91 -5.34
N LYS A 48 -2.25 -18.59 -5.54
CA LYS A 48 -3.34 -17.64 -5.32
C LYS A 48 -4.51 -17.85 -6.28
N PRO A 49 -5.73 -18.12 -5.79
CA PRO A 49 -6.92 -18.01 -6.61
C PRO A 49 -7.24 -16.53 -6.85
N ILE A 50 -7.13 -16.08 -8.11
CA ILE A 50 -7.33 -14.68 -8.46
C ILE A 50 -8.82 -14.33 -8.28
N LEU A 51 -9.10 -13.39 -7.37
CA LEU A 51 -10.43 -12.84 -7.17
C LEU A 51 -10.68 -11.63 -8.08
N LEU A 52 -9.78 -10.64 -8.05
CA LEU A 52 -9.86 -9.46 -8.91
C LEU A 52 -8.60 -9.38 -9.74
N ASP A 53 -8.76 -9.33 -11.05
CA ASP A 53 -7.65 -9.17 -11.97
C ASP A 53 -7.34 -7.68 -12.21
N THR A 54 -6.84 -7.03 -11.16
CA THR A 54 -6.64 -5.58 -11.17
C THR A 54 -5.50 -5.13 -12.08
N GLY A 55 -4.56 -6.02 -12.42
CA GLY A 55 -3.47 -5.74 -13.36
C GLY A 55 -3.91 -5.64 -14.82
N TYR A 56 -5.06 -6.22 -15.17
CA TYR A 56 -5.68 -6.12 -16.50
C TYR A 56 -6.91 -5.19 -16.51
N ALA A 57 -7.34 -4.69 -15.35
CA ALA A 57 -8.44 -3.74 -15.25
C ALA A 57 -7.98 -2.29 -15.51
N ASN A 58 -8.26 -1.80 -16.72
CA ASN A 58 -7.76 -0.53 -17.25
C ASN A 58 -8.83 0.58 -17.36
N SER A 59 -10.09 0.28 -17.05
CA SER A 59 -11.22 1.20 -17.23
C SER A 59 -11.87 1.51 -15.88
N PRO A 60 -12.12 2.79 -15.53
CA PRO A 60 -11.85 4.02 -16.31
C PRO A 60 -10.37 4.48 -16.30
N TYR A 61 -9.54 3.83 -15.49
CA TYR A 61 -8.07 3.99 -15.39
C TYR A 61 -7.48 2.68 -14.84
N GLN A 62 -6.16 2.60 -14.64
CA GLN A 62 -5.49 1.43 -14.07
C GLN A 62 -5.96 1.18 -12.62
N TRP A 63 -6.40 -0.03 -12.30
CA TRP A 63 -6.91 -0.37 -10.95
C TRP A 63 -5.80 -0.72 -9.96
N SER A 64 -4.58 -0.96 -10.43
CA SER A 64 -3.41 -1.20 -9.60
C SER A 64 -2.18 -0.53 -10.19
N PRO A 65 -1.20 -0.15 -9.36
CA PRO A 65 0.05 0.41 -9.86
C PRO A 65 0.80 -0.63 -10.70
N ASN A 66 1.21 -0.24 -11.90
CA ASN A 66 2.11 -1.00 -12.76
C ASN A 66 3.57 -0.53 -12.65
N THR A 67 3.79 0.60 -11.99
CA THR A 67 5.10 1.16 -11.63
C THR A 67 5.11 1.43 -10.12
N VAL A 68 6.22 1.14 -9.46
CA VAL A 68 6.43 1.40 -8.02
C VAL A 68 7.77 2.09 -7.80
N ASP A 69 7.86 2.91 -6.76
CA ASP A 69 9.08 3.62 -6.41
C ASP A 69 10.01 2.74 -5.56
N ILE A 70 11.26 2.58 -5.99
CA ILE A 70 12.32 1.96 -5.19
C ILE A 70 13.29 3.05 -4.77
N GLN A 71 13.31 3.35 -3.47
CA GLN A 71 14.09 4.47 -2.95
C GLN A 71 14.80 4.11 -1.65
N MET A 72 16.05 4.53 -1.54
CA MET A 72 16.84 4.46 -0.32
C MET A 72 17.40 5.82 0.04
N LEU A 73 17.44 6.12 1.33
CA LEU A 73 18.07 7.31 1.87
C LEU A 73 19.18 6.89 2.83
N ARG A 74 20.28 7.62 2.86
CA ARG A 74 21.40 7.37 3.77
C ARG A 74 21.77 8.64 4.53
N ALA A 75 21.95 8.50 5.84
CA ALA A 75 22.50 9.53 6.72
C ALA A 75 23.56 8.89 7.65
N GLY A 76 24.85 9.06 7.32
CA GLY A 76 25.94 8.39 8.05
C GLY A 76 25.85 6.86 7.89
N ASN A 77 25.69 6.15 9.01
CA ASN A 77 25.48 4.70 9.06
C ASN A 77 23.99 4.27 9.05
N LEU A 78 23.06 5.22 9.15
CA LEU A 78 21.62 4.98 9.00
C LEU A 78 21.27 4.87 7.51
N VAL A 79 20.61 3.78 7.13
CA VAL A 79 20.02 3.57 5.80
C VAL A 79 18.52 3.30 5.95
N ILE A 80 17.70 4.08 5.23
CA ILE A 80 16.24 4.00 5.25
C ILE A 80 15.78 3.41 3.92
N LEU A 81 15.09 2.29 3.98
CA LEU A 81 14.43 1.67 2.82
C LEU A 81 13.00 2.20 2.74
N VAL A 82 12.67 2.92 1.67
CA VAL A 82 11.36 3.56 1.48
C VAL A 82 10.45 2.64 0.69
N ILE A 83 9.56 1.93 1.38
CA ILE A 83 8.86 0.77 0.84
C ILE A 83 7.50 1.15 0.23
N PRO A 84 7.24 0.79 -1.05
CA PRO A 84 5.96 1.05 -1.72
C PRO A 84 4.88 0.01 -1.37
N GLY A 85 4.66 -0.27 -0.09
CA GLY A 85 3.70 -1.27 0.37
C GLY A 85 3.88 -1.67 1.84
N GLU A 86 3.17 -2.72 2.23
CA GLU A 86 3.12 -3.24 3.60
C GLU A 86 3.85 -4.58 3.69
N LEU A 87 5.09 -4.55 4.21
CA LEU A 87 5.86 -5.77 4.44
C LEU A 87 5.31 -6.54 5.64
N THR A 88 5.17 -7.85 5.50
CA THR A 88 5.04 -8.72 6.67
C THR A 88 6.33 -8.68 7.51
N THR A 89 6.25 -9.17 8.74
CA THR A 89 7.39 -9.17 9.65
C THR A 89 8.61 -9.89 9.07
N MET A 90 8.42 -11.08 8.48
CA MET A 90 9.55 -11.84 7.92
C MET A 90 10.01 -11.30 6.58
N ALA A 91 9.11 -10.75 5.75
CA ALA A 91 9.50 -10.07 4.52
C ALA A 91 10.41 -8.87 4.83
N GLY A 92 10.04 -8.05 5.80
CA GLY A 92 10.87 -6.93 6.26
C GLY A 92 12.22 -7.36 6.82
N ARG A 93 12.27 -8.41 7.64
CA ARG A 93 13.54 -8.94 8.17
C ARG A 93 14.48 -9.40 7.04
N ARG A 94 13.98 -10.21 6.10
CA ARG A 94 14.78 -10.71 4.96
C ARG A 94 15.32 -9.57 4.10
N LEU A 95 14.49 -8.58 3.77
CA LEU A 95 14.90 -7.42 2.99
C LEU A 95 15.98 -6.61 3.72
N ARG A 96 15.73 -6.28 4.99
CA ARG A 96 16.67 -5.51 5.81
C ARG A 96 18.01 -6.21 5.94
N ASP A 97 18.01 -7.52 6.18
CA ASP A 97 19.24 -8.30 6.37
C ASP A 97 20.02 -8.43 5.06
N ALA A 98 19.34 -8.62 3.91
CA ALA A 98 19.97 -8.66 2.59
C ALA A 98 20.63 -7.33 2.23
N VAL A 99 19.93 -6.20 2.40
CA VAL A 99 20.50 -4.87 2.12
C VAL A 99 21.64 -4.55 3.08
N ARG A 100 21.51 -4.90 4.37
CA ARG A 100 22.60 -4.71 5.35
C ARG A 100 23.84 -5.51 4.97
N ALA A 101 23.67 -6.76 4.55
CA ALA A 101 24.78 -7.59 4.11
C ALA A 101 25.48 -6.96 2.88
N GLU A 102 24.71 -6.48 1.91
CA GLU A 102 25.25 -5.82 0.71
C GLU A 102 25.97 -4.51 1.03
N LEU A 103 25.44 -3.69 1.94
CA LEU A 103 26.09 -2.45 2.39
C LEU A 103 27.49 -2.70 2.97
N ILE A 104 27.63 -3.79 3.75
CA ILE A 104 28.89 -4.16 4.41
C ILE A 104 29.85 -4.81 3.41
N SER A 105 29.38 -5.78 2.63
CA SER A 105 30.22 -6.52 1.67
C SER A 105 30.78 -5.61 0.56
N SER A 106 30.00 -4.63 0.11
CA SER A 106 30.42 -3.64 -0.89
C SER A 106 31.25 -2.49 -0.31
N GLY A 107 31.43 -2.43 1.01
CA GLY A 107 32.17 -1.37 1.70
C GLY A 107 31.50 0.01 1.65
N VAL A 108 30.21 0.09 1.31
CA VAL A 108 29.46 1.34 1.25
C VAL A 108 29.21 1.89 2.67
N VAL A 109 28.93 1.00 3.63
CA VAL A 109 28.82 1.29 5.06
C VAL A 109 29.62 0.24 5.84
N GLY A 110 30.16 0.59 7.00
CA GLY A 110 30.86 -0.36 7.87
C GLY A 110 29.92 -1.34 8.59
N ASP A 111 30.49 -2.16 9.47
CA ASP A 111 29.75 -3.15 10.27
C ASP A 111 28.68 -2.55 11.18
N ASP A 112 28.72 -1.23 11.42
CA ASP A 112 27.75 -0.46 12.17
C ASP A 112 26.53 -0.01 11.34
N ALA A 113 26.36 -0.52 10.11
CA ALA A 113 25.22 -0.24 9.26
C ALA A 113 23.89 -0.52 9.99
N TYR A 114 23.05 0.51 10.08
CA TYR A 114 21.74 0.47 10.72
C TYR A 114 20.65 0.68 9.66
N VAL A 115 19.97 -0.40 9.29
CA VAL A 115 18.96 -0.40 8.22
C VAL A 115 17.57 -0.37 8.84
N VAL A 116 16.74 0.58 8.42
CA VAL A 116 15.34 0.71 8.83
C VAL A 116 14.42 0.61 7.62
N ILE A 117 13.23 0.05 7.85
CA ILE A 117 12.15 -0.01 6.86
C ILE A 117 11.17 1.12 7.17
N ALA A 118 10.87 1.94 6.17
CA ALA A 118 9.88 3.00 6.24
C ALA A 118 8.84 2.76 5.15
N GLY A 119 7.65 2.28 5.54
CA GLY A 119 6.54 2.05 4.62
C GLY A 119 5.20 2.02 5.38
N PRO A 120 4.07 2.14 4.67
CA PRO A 120 3.97 2.40 3.23
C PRO A 120 4.37 3.84 2.86
N ALA A 121 5.13 4.02 1.78
CA ALA A 121 5.63 5.32 1.33
C ALA A 121 5.70 5.41 -0.20
N ASN A 122 5.64 6.63 -0.73
CA ASN A 122 5.55 6.94 -2.17
C ASN A 122 4.29 6.33 -2.82
N THR A 123 4.42 5.18 -3.47
CA THR A 123 3.31 4.44 -4.12
C THR A 123 2.80 3.33 -3.20
N TYR A 124 1.48 3.17 -3.07
CA TYR A 124 0.90 2.05 -2.32
C TYR A 124 0.59 0.86 -3.25
N ALA A 125 1.36 -0.23 -3.12
CA ALA A 125 1.17 -1.45 -3.90
C ALA A 125 0.75 -2.66 -3.04
N HIS A 126 -0.06 -2.43 -2.00
CA HIS A 126 -0.56 -3.45 -1.07
C HIS A 126 0.56 -4.18 -0.31
N TYR A 127 0.35 -5.45 0.01
CA TYR A 127 1.19 -6.22 0.91
C TYR A 127 2.37 -6.87 0.20
N VAL A 128 3.40 -7.17 0.97
CA VAL A 128 4.54 -7.98 0.54
C VAL A 128 4.77 -9.07 1.57
N ALA A 129 4.34 -10.27 1.25
CA ALA A 129 4.59 -11.47 2.03
C ALA A 129 5.85 -12.22 1.55
N THR A 130 6.46 -13.03 2.42
CA THR A 130 7.44 -14.02 1.95
C THR A 130 6.76 -15.07 1.08
N LYS A 131 7.54 -15.83 0.31
CA LYS A 131 6.99 -16.94 -0.51
C LYS A 131 6.24 -17.97 0.34
N GLU A 132 6.73 -18.26 1.54
CA GLU A 132 6.13 -19.21 2.47
C GLU A 132 4.82 -18.69 3.06
N GLU A 133 4.76 -17.41 3.42
CA GLU A 133 3.54 -16.75 3.88
C GLU A 133 2.51 -16.62 2.73
N TYR A 134 2.99 -16.27 1.53
CA TYR A 134 2.19 -16.18 0.32
C TYR A 134 1.51 -17.51 0.01
N ALA A 135 2.21 -18.64 0.15
CA ALA A 135 1.65 -19.96 -0.12
C ALA A 135 0.42 -20.32 0.75
N VAL A 136 0.25 -19.63 1.90
CA VAL A 136 -0.91 -19.84 2.78
C VAL A 136 -2.15 -19.07 2.32
N GLN A 137 -1.99 -17.99 1.54
CA GLN A 137 -3.09 -17.11 1.08
C GLN A 137 -4.02 -16.61 2.20
N ARG A 138 -3.43 -16.22 3.34
CA ARG A 138 -4.09 -15.27 4.25
C ARG A 138 -4.20 -13.89 3.60
N TYR A 139 -4.78 -12.93 4.30
CA TYR A 139 -5.01 -11.58 3.76
C TYR A 139 -3.78 -10.96 3.09
N GLU A 140 -2.62 -11.04 3.73
CA GLU A 140 -1.37 -10.44 3.27
C GLU A 140 -0.82 -11.19 2.05
N GLY A 141 -0.92 -12.52 2.05
CA GLY A 141 -0.55 -13.37 0.91
C GLY A 141 -1.43 -13.13 -0.32
N ALA A 142 -2.74 -13.02 -0.12
CA ALA A 142 -3.70 -12.70 -1.19
C ALA A 142 -3.52 -11.27 -1.71
N SER A 143 -3.16 -10.33 -0.81
CA SER A 143 -2.89 -8.93 -1.14
C SER A 143 -1.46 -8.66 -1.61
N THR A 144 -0.64 -9.70 -1.79
CA THR A 144 0.66 -9.59 -2.47
C THR A 144 0.43 -9.65 -3.97
N ILE A 145 0.23 -8.46 -4.57
CA ILE A 145 -0.37 -8.33 -5.91
C ILE A 145 0.54 -8.77 -7.05
N PHE A 146 1.86 -8.65 -6.92
CA PHE A 146 2.82 -9.06 -7.95
C PHE A 146 3.23 -10.55 -7.86
N GLY A 147 2.58 -11.32 -6.98
CA GLY A 147 2.73 -12.77 -6.87
C GLY A 147 3.82 -13.23 -5.89
N GLN A 148 4.07 -14.54 -5.88
CA GLN A 148 4.91 -15.19 -4.85
C GLN A 148 6.37 -14.70 -4.80
N TRP A 149 6.84 -14.07 -5.87
CA TRP A 149 8.21 -13.55 -6.02
C TRP A 149 8.33 -12.04 -5.78
N THR A 150 7.29 -11.41 -5.22
CA THR A 150 7.29 -9.96 -4.94
C THR A 150 8.43 -9.57 -4.00
N LEU A 151 8.61 -10.28 -2.88
CA LEU A 151 9.68 -10.00 -1.93
C LEU A 151 11.06 -10.16 -2.57
N ASP A 152 11.28 -11.24 -3.32
CA ASP A 152 12.59 -11.51 -3.93
C ASP A 152 12.93 -10.46 -5.00
N SER A 153 11.92 -10.01 -5.75
CA SER A 153 12.06 -8.86 -6.66
C SER A 153 12.46 -7.58 -5.92
N TYR A 154 11.87 -7.31 -4.76
CA TYR A 154 12.26 -6.15 -3.95
C TYR A 154 13.68 -6.32 -3.41
N ILE A 155 14.05 -7.49 -2.90
CA ILE A 155 15.43 -7.75 -2.44
C ILE A 155 16.43 -7.45 -3.56
N ASP A 156 16.20 -7.96 -4.78
CA ASP A 156 17.04 -7.69 -5.96
C ASP A 156 17.14 -6.18 -6.28
N LYS A 157 16.02 -5.47 -6.29
CA LYS A 157 16.00 -4.04 -6.61
C LYS A 157 16.66 -3.19 -5.53
N TYR A 158 16.46 -3.49 -4.26
CA TYR A 158 17.09 -2.73 -3.18
C TYR A 158 18.59 -3.00 -3.08
N THR A 159 19.04 -4.25 -3.21
CA THR A 159 20.47 -4.57 -3.15
C THR A 159 21.22 -4.02 -4.36
N SER A 160 20.65 -4.10 -5.57
CA SER A 160 21.28 -3.54 -6.78
C SER A 160 21.48 -2.02 -6.74
N LEU A 161 20.74 -1.31 -5.87
CA LEU A 161 20.85 0.14 -5.70
C LEU A 161 21.86 0.56 -4.61
N VAL A 162 22.41 -0.37 -3.83
CA VAL A 162 23.32 -0.06 -2.70
C VAL A 162 24.54 0.75 -3.14
N TYR A 163 25.07 0.47 -4.34
CA TYR A 163 26.18 1.22 -4.93
C TYR A 163 25.96 2.74 -4.95
N TYR A 164 24.73 3.19 -5.24
CA TYR A 164 24.39 4.61 -5.34
C TYR A 164 24.34 5.33 -3.99
N LEU A 165 24.40 4.59 -2.87
CA LEU A 165 24.52 5.18 -1.53
C LEU A 165 25.97 5.52 -1.15
N ASN A 166 26.94 5.24 -2.01
CA ASN A 166 28.33 5.62 -1.79
C ASN A 166 28.52 7.14 -2.02
N PRO A 167 29.09 7.91 -1.06
CA PRO A 167 29.26 9.36 -1.19
C PRO A 167 30.09 9.80 -2.39
N SER A 168 30.93 8.92 -2.94
CA SER A 168 31.74 9.20 -4.12
C SER A 168 30.96 9.08 -5.44
N VAL A 169 29.74 8.53 -5.42
CA VAL A 169 28.91 8.34 -6.61
C VAL A 169 28.05 9.58 -6.84
N THR A 170 28.19 10.19 -8.00
CA THR A 170 27.42 11.38 -8.42
C THR A 170 26.35 11.06 -9.46
N THR A 171 26.28 9.82 -9.92
CA THR A 171 25.26 9.35 -10.86
C THR A 171 24.02 8.90 -10.12
N THR A 172 22.88 8.93 -10.80
CA THR A 172 21.61 8.39 -10.30
C THR A 172 21.30 7.06 -10.98
N PRO A 173 20.57 6.15 -10.31
CA PRO A 173 20.07 4.96 -10.97
C PRO A 173 19.11 5.34 -12.13
N PRO A 174 19.02 4.50 -13.18
CA PRO A 174 17.96 4.64 -14.17
C PRO A 174 16.59 4.60 -13.49
N SER A 175 15.67 5.43 -13.97
CA SER A 175 14.28 5.45 -13.53
C SER A 175 13.37 5.29 -14.74
N ASP A 176 12.28 4.54 -14.55
CA ASP A 176 11.20 4.49 -15.52
C ASP A 176 10.46 5.84 -15.57
N PRO A 177 9.68 6.10 -16.64
CA PRO A 177 8.82 7.28 -16.70
C PRO A 177 7.84 7.33 -15.53
N ALA A 178 7.56 8.55 -15.05
CA ALA A 178 6.55 8.75 -14.02
C ALA A 178 5.18 8.22 -14.48
N PRO A 179 4.38 7.62 -13.56
CA PRO A 179 3.04 7.16 -13.88
C PRO A 179 2.15 8.32 -14.33
N GLN A 180 1.14 8.00 -15.14
CA GLN A 180 0.22 9.00 -15.67
C GLN A 180 -0.56 9.68 -14.54
N ASP A 181 -0.56 11.02 -14.54
CA ASP A 181 -1.38 11.82 -13.65
C ASP A 181 -2.88 11.63 -13.93
N GLN A 182 -3.62 11.17 -12.91
CA GLN A 182 -5.06 10.93 -12.96
C GLN A 182 -5.88 12.01 -12.22
N THR A 183 -5.26 13.06 -11.68
CA THR A 183 -5.94 14.09 -10.86
C THR A 183 -7.12 14.75 -11.58
N SER A 184 -7.00 14.98 -12.88
CA SER A 184 -8.07 15.56 -13.72
C SER A 184 -9.32 14.66 -13.86
N LYS A 185 -9.25 13.40 -13.44
CA LYS A 185 -10.36 12.43 -13.47
C LYS A 185 -11.00 12.20 -12.11
N ALA A 186 -10.51 12.84 -11.05
CA ALA A 186 -11.06 12.69 -9.70
C ALA A 186 -12.44 13.35 -9.59
N ILE A 187 -13.42 12.61 -9.07
CA ILE A 187 -14.74 13.15 -8.75
C ILE A 187 -14.76 13.44 -7.25
N SER A 188 -14.92 14.71 -6.86
CA SER A 188 -15.12 15.10 -5.46
C SER A 188 -16.56 15.52 -5.23
N LEU A 189 -17.19 14.93 -4.22
CA LEU A 189 -18.52 15.29 -3.73
C LEU A 189 -18.47 16.09 -2.42
N GLN A 190 -17.26 16.46 -1.96
CA GLN A 190 -17.04 17.14 -0.69
C GLN A 190 -17.03 18.66 -0.88
N ASN A 191 -17.84 19.36 -0.10
CA ASN A 191 -18.02 20.82 -0.24
C ASN A 191 -16.81 21.62 0.27
N ASN A 192 -16.37 21.38 1.50
CA ASN A 192 -15.26 22.10 2.12
C ASN A 192 -14.61 21.26 3.22
N LEU A 193 -13.31 21.03 3.09
CA LEU A 193 -12.51 20.23 4.02
C LEU A 193 -12.03 20.99 5.26
N ARG A 194 -12.16 22.32 5.28
CA ARG A 194 -11.61 23.18 6.35
C ARG A 194 -10.13 22.88 6.62
N LEU A 195 -9.34 22.74 5.54
CA LEU A 195 -7.88 22.51 5.65
C LEU A 195 -7.23 23.62 6.46
N GLU A 196 -6.34 23.26 7.39
CA GLU A 196 -5.70 24.16 8.36
C GLU A 196 -6.71 24.95 9.24
N GLN A 197 -7.94 24.48 9.33
CA GLN A 197 -9.01 25.02 10.17
C GLN A 197 -9.63 23.88 10.99
N THR A 198 -10.87 24.07 11.49
CA THR A 198 -11.55 23.10 12.34
C THR A 198 -13.06 23.16 12.16
N PHE A 199 -13.75 22.03 12.32
CA PHE A 199 -15.21 21.94 12.35
C PHE A 199 -15.79 22.29 13.73
N LEU A 200 -14.98 22.23 14.80
CA LEU A 200 -15.40 22.42 16.18
C LEU A 200 -14.28 23.07 16.99
N ASN A 201 -14.60 24.08 17.80
CA ASN A 201 -13.75 24.55 18.89
C ASN A 201 -14.44 24.37 20.24
N VAL A 202 -13.65 24.08 21.27
CA VAL A 202 -14.03 24.24 22.68
C VAL A 202 -13.29 25.48 23.18
N ASP A 203 -14.05 26.49 23.56
CA ASP A 203 -13.51 27.75 24.06
C ASP A 203 -13.67 27.84 25.58
N GLN A 204 -12.71 28.48 26.23
CA GLN A 204 -12.74 28.78 27.66
C GLN A 204 -12.55 30.28 27.88
N VAL A 205 -13.26 30.85 28.84
CA VAL A 205 -13.06 32.23 29.25
C VAL A 205 -11.80 32.34 30.11
N VAL A 206 -10.81 33.09 29.62
CA VAL A 206 -9.56 33.42 30.32
C VAL A 206 -9.46 34.94 30.39
N ASN A 207 -9.37 35.50 31.59
CA ASN A 207 -9.31 36.97 31.81
C ASN A 207 -10.46 37.75 31.14
N GLY A 208 -11.66 37.18 31.10
CA GLY A 208 -12.84 37.79 30.47
C GLY A 208 -12.88 37.68 28.94
N GLN A 209 -11.94 36.95 28.30
CA GLN A 209 -11.95 36.70 26.86
C GLN A 209 -12.08 35.22 26.54
N TRP A 210 -12.88 34.91 25.51
CA TRP A 210 -12.99 33.55 24.97
C TRP A 210 -11.69 33.18 24.25
N THR A 211 -11.08 32.08 24.67
CA THR A 211 -9.86 31.55 24.10
C THR A 211 -10.09 30.08 23.70
N PRO A 212 -9.77 29.66 22.47
CA PRO A 212 -9.87 28.26 22.07
C PRO A 212 -8.87 27.42 22.84
N VAL A 213 -9.36 26.35 23.48
CA VAL A 213 -8.53 25.42 24.26
C VAL A 213 -8.45 24.03 23.62
N LYS A 214 -9.39 23.69 22.73
CA LYS A 214 -9.38 22.44 21.94
C LYS A 214 -10.06 22.65 20.60
N SER A 215 -9.59 21.94 19.59
CA SER A 215 -10.22 21.79 18.26
C SER A 215 -10.62 20.34 18.02
N ASP A 216 -11.26 20.04 16.89
CA ASP A 216 -11.55 18.67 16.42
C ASP A 216 -10.33 17.75 16.28
N SER A 217 -9.12 18.30 16.18
CA SER A 217 -7.86 17.52 16.22
C SER A 217 -7.45 17.05 17.63
N HIS A 218 -8.08 17.57 18.69
CA HIS A 218 -7.75 17.18 20.06
C HIS A 218 -8.35 15.79 20.37
N PRO A 219 -7.59 14.84 20.93
CA PRO A 219 -8.03 13.44 21.12
C PRO A 219 -9.23 13.27 22.06
N SER A 220 -9.55 14.31 22.86
CA SER A 220 -10.72 14.33 23.73
C SER A 220 -11.99 14.91 23.08
N THR A 221 -11.94 15.29 21.81
CA THR A 221 -13.10 15.82 21.08
C THR A 221 -13.56 14.82 20.03
N ARG A 222 -14.85 14.83 19.71
CA ARG A 222 -15.45 14.00 18.65
C ARG A 222 -16.41 14.85 17.84
N TYR A 223 -16.24 14.82 16.52
CA TYR A 223 -17.17 15.42 15.57
C TYR A 223 -17.89 14.30 14.81
N GLU A 224 -19.22 14.31 14.82
CA GLU A 224 -20.05 13.32 14.12
C GLU A 224 -20.94 14.05 13.11
N TRP A 225 -20.99 13.54 11.88
CA TRP A 225 -21.87 14.05 10.83
C TRP A 225 -22.96 13.02 10.55
N LEU A 226 -24.22 13.44 10.63
CA LEU A 226 -25.40 12.60 10.35
C LEU A 226 -26.14 13.14 9.13
N ARG A 227 -26.32 12.29 8.11
CA ARG A 227 -27.21 12.60 6.98
C ARG A 227 -28.66 12.55 7.46
N THR A 228 -29.39 13.67 7.34
CA THR A 228 -30.81 13.76 7.79
C THR A 228 -31.82 13.73 6.65
N SER A 229 -31.39 13.69 5.39
CA SER A 229 -32.27 13.57 4.22
C SER A 229 -31.56 12.93 3.02
N GLU A 230 -32.32 12.23 2.18
CA GLU A 230 -31.86 11.69 0.90
C GLU A 230 -32.48 12.48 -0.27
N VAL A 231 -31.67 12.73 -1.30
CA VAL A 231 -32.18 13.28 -2.56
C VAL A 231 -32.74 12.10 -3.34
N GLN A 232 -34.06 12.05 -3.53
CA GLN A 232 -34.68 11.09 -4.44
C GLN A 232 -34.54 11.59 -5.87
N PHE A 233 -33.84 10.82 -6.71
CA PHE A 233 -33.87 11.02 -8.14
C PHE A 233 -35.04 10.20 -8.70
N GLU A 234 -36.17 10.85 -8.99
CA GLU A 234 -37.18 10.27 -9.87
C GLU A 234 -36.69 10.39 -11.30
N VAL A 235 -36.41 9.25 -11.94
CA VAL A 235 -36.22 9.19 -13.39
C VAL A 235 -37.61 9.25 -14.02
N ILE A 236 -37.89 10.32 -14.76
CA ILE A 236 -39.09 10.50 -15.57
C ILE A 236 -38.94 9.71 -16.87
#